data_AF-A0A820TVG6-F1
#
_entry.id   AF-A0A820TVG6-F1
#
_cell.length_a   1.000
_cell.length_b   1.000
_cell.length_c   1.000
_cell.angle_alpha   90.00
_cell.angle_beta   90.00
_cell.angle_gamma   90.00
#
_symmetry.space_group_name_H-M   'P 1'
#
loop_
_entity.id
_entity.type
_entity.pdbx_description
1 polymer ?
#
loop_
_entity_poly.entity_id
_entity_poly.type
_entity_poly.pdbx_seq_one_letter_code
_entity_poly.pdbx_strand_id
1 'polypeptide(L)'
;SNGIRDGLITSVIQEENLLKQIKRQKGQNFKQTTNEDDGKSFDQDFSEPIRFSAERSLICDISFTHGTLAMTRNAMLFDANEYDETFSKINSKMFPYIENIHGKWHFNEIREIFSRRYLLQDKALEIFVSNRNFLYTKE
;
A
#
# COMPACT_ATOMS: atom_id res chain seq x y z
N SER A 1 -20.78 -12.77 67.73
CA SER A 1 -20.26 -11.46 67.27
C SER A 1 -19.26 -11.55 66.10
N ASN A 2 -19.10 -12.69 65.39
CA ASN A 2 -18.03 -12.83 64.37
C ASN A 2 -18.53 -13.01 62.92
N GLY A 3 -19.79 -13.37 62.67
CA GLY A 3 -20.26 -13.69 61.31
C GLY A 3 -20.32 -12.52 60.31
N ILE A 4 -20.50 -11.29 60.77
CA ILE A 4 -20.54 -10.11 59.87
C ILE A 4 -19.12 -9.72 59.41
N ARG A 5 -18.12 -9.88 60.30
CA ARG A 5 -16.71 -9.61 59.97
C ARG A 5 -16.16 -10.65 58.99
N ASP A 6 -16.53 -11.91 59.16
CA ASP A 6 -16.11 -13.00 58.26
C ASP A 6 -16.72 -12.84 56.85
N GLY A 7 -17.97 -12.35 56.75
CA GLY A 7 -18.61 -12.03 55.48
C GLY A 7 -17.93 -10.88 54.73
N LEU A 8 -17.56 -9.81 55.45
CA LEU A 8 -16.84 -8.66 54.88
C LEU A 8 -15.43 -9.02 54.42
N ILE A 9 -14.72 -9.86 55.19
CA ILE A 9 -13.39 -10.35 54.81
C ILE A 9 -13.49 -11.22 53.55
N THR A 10 -14.52 -12.07 53.45
CA THR A 10 -14.76 -12.90 52.27
C THR A 10 -15.06 -12.06 51.03
N SER A 11 -15.86 -10.99 51.16
CA SER A 11 -16.15 -10.10 50.03
C SER A 11 -14.92 -9.30 49.59
N VAL A 12 -14.09 -8.82 50.51
CA VAL A 12 -12.85 -8.09 50.19
C VAL A 12 -11.83 -9.01 49.50
N ILE A 13 -11.70 -10.26 49.97
CA ILE A 13 -10.84 -11.27 49.31
C ILE A 13 -11.34 -11.57 47.88
N GLN A 14 -12.65 -11.61 47.67
CA GLN A 14 -13.23 -11.84 46.36
C GLN A 14 -13.00 -10.67 45.39
N GLU A 15 -13.11 -9.43 45.88
CA GLU A 15 -12.81 -8.22 45.10
C GLU A 15 -11.30 -8.10 44.77
N GLU A 16 -10.43 -8.37 45.73
CA GLU A 16 -8.97 -8.47 45.54
C GLU A 16 -8.60 -9.51 44.48
N ASN A 17 -9.28 -10.66 44.49
CA ASN A 17 -9.07 -11.71 43.50
C ASN A 17 -9.60 -11.32 42.11
N LEU A 18 -10.74 -10.61 42.05
CA LEU A 18 -11.27 -10.06 40.80
C LEU A 18 -10.33 -8.98 40.22
N LEU A 19 -9.79 -8.09 41.06
CA LEU A 19 -8.81 -7.07 40.68
C LEU A 19 -7.47 -7.70 40.26
N LYS A 20 -7.03 -8.79 40.90
CA LYS A 20 -5.85 -9.57 40.48
C LYS A 20 -6.09 -10.28 39.15
N GLN A 21 -7.29 -10.80 38.89
CA GLN A 21 -7.66 -11.36 37.59
C GLN A 21 -7.73 -10.28 36.50
N ILE A 22 -8.30 -9.10 36.76
CA ILE A 22 -8.34 -7.97 35.83
C ILE A 22 -6.94 -7.41 35.57
N LYS A 23 -6.07 -7.32 36.58
CA LYS A 23 -4.66 -6.92 36.41
C LYS A 23 -3.85 -7.99 35.69
N ARG A 24 -4.15 -9.28 35.85
CA ARG A 24 -3.53 -10.38 35.09
C ARG A 24 -4.00 -10.40 33.63
N GLN A 25 -5.28 -10.07 33.36
CA GLN A 25 -5.79 -9.85 32.01
C GLN A 25 -5.21 -8.58 31.36
N LYS A 26 -5.06 -7.48 32.11
CA LYS A 26 -4.42 -6.24 31.60
C LYS A 26 -2.89 -6.35 31.46
N GLY A 27 -2.24 -7.15 32.30
CA GLY A 27 -0.80 -7.45 32.23
C GLY A 27 -0.44 -8.45 31.12
N GLN A 28 -1.39 -9.30 30.71
CA GLN A 28 -1.26 -10.13 29.50
C GLN A 28 -1.64 -9.38 28.22
N ASN A 29 -2.42 -8.29 28.31
CA ASN A 29 -2.65 -7.36 27.19
C ASN A 29 -1.59 -6.23 27.09
N PHE A 30 -0.52 -6.27 27.91
CA PHE A 30 0.57 -5.27 27.86
C PHE A 30 1.97 -5.90 27.90
N LYS A 31 2.13 -7.15 27.44
CA LYS A 31 3.43 -7.73 27.06
C LYS A 31 3.24 -9.08 26.37
N GLN A 32 2.56 -9.06 25.24
CA GLN A 32 2.81 -10.02 24.16
C GLN A 32 2.46 -9.37 22.82
N THR A 33 3.30 -8.43 22.40
CA THR A 33 3.56 -8.10 20.98
C THR A 33 5.06 -7.87 20.80
N THR A 34 5.86 -8.84 21.27
CA THR A 34 7.11 -9.12 20.55
C THR A 34 6.73 -10.06 19.43
N ASN A 35 6.81 -9.55 18.20
CA ASN A 35 6.52 -10.20 16.92
C ASN A 35 5.03 -10.25 16.52
N GLU A 36 4.41 -9.10 16.37
CA GLU A 36 3.38 -8.93 15.34
C GLU A 36 3.80 -7.71 14.51
N ASP A 37 4.57 -8.02 13.47
CA ASP A 37 4.57 -7.28 12.22
C ASP A 37 3.08 -7.09 11.90
N ASP A 38 2.53 -5.90 12.20
CA ASP A 38 1.16 -5.53 11.85
C ASP A 38 1.11 -5.59 10.33
N GLY A 39 0.78 -6.78 9.83
CA GLY A 39 0.48 -7.10 8.45
C GLY A 39 -0.84 -6.43 8.06
N LYS A 40 -0.91 -5.10 8.20
CA LYS A 40 -1.51 -4.32 7.13
C LYS A 40 -0.77 -4.77 5.90
N SER A 41 -1.44 -5.57 5.07
CA SER A 41 -0.90 -5.85 3.75
C SER A 41 -0.54 -4.49 3.17
N PHE A 42 0.70 -4.31 2.73
CA PHE A 42 1.13 -3.07 2.06
C PHE A 42 0.15 -2.70 0.92
N ASP A 43 -0.60 -3.69 0.42
CA ASP A 43 -1.70 -3.56 -0.53
C ASP A 43 -2.96 -2.80 -0.05
N GLN A 44 -3.25 -2.75 1.26
CA GLN A 44 -4.47 -2.10 1.76
C GLN A 44 -4.49 -0.60 1.45
N ASP A 45 -3.31 0.02 1.42
CA ASP A 45 -3.15 1.45 1.10
C ASP A 45 -3.38 1.77 -0.38
N PHE A 46 -3.29 0.77 -1.27
CA PHE A 46 -3.61 0.91 -2.70
C PHE A 46 -5.08 0.63 -3.03
N SER A 47 -5.86 0.16 -2.05
CA SER A 47 -7.30 -0.17 -2.19
C SER A 47 -8.22 1.04 -1.94
N GLU A 48 -7.65 2.23 -1.81
CA GLU A 48 -8.43 3.46 -1.67
C GLU A 48 -9.22 3.80 -2.96
N PRO A 49 -10.34 4.56 -2.83
CA PRO A 49 -11.09 5.02 -3.99
C PRO A 49 -10.23 5.84 -4.96
N ILE A 50 -10.28 5.47 -6.25
CA ILE A 50 -9.61 6.20 -7.32
C ILE A 50 -10.21 7.61 -7.41
N ARG A 51 -9.35 8.63 -7.37
CA ARG A 51 -9.71 10.05 -7.48
C ARG A 51 -9.50 10.60 -8.87
N PHE A 52 -8.54 10.06 -9.59
CA PHE A 52 -8.21 10.43 -10.95
C PHE A 52 -7.81 9.18 -11.72
N SER A 53 -8.23 9.10 -12.98
CA SER A 53 -7.85 8.03 -13.89
C SER A 53 -7.75 8.60 -15.31
N ALA A 54 -6.74 8.17 -16.05
CA ALA A 54 -6.59 8.50 -17.46
C ALA A 54 -5.88 7.37 -18.20
N GLU A 55 -6.30 7.13 -19.43
CA GLU A 55 -5.56 6.26 -20.35
C GLU A 55 -4.25 6.93 -20.74
N ARG A 56 -3.14 6.18 -20.60
CA ARG A 56 -1.77 6.63 -20.87
C ARG A 56 -0.94 5.46 -21.37
N SER A 57 0.03 5.76 -22.22
CA SER A 57 1.04 4.78 -22.61
C SER A 57 2.28 4.99 -21.76
N LEU A 58 2.72 3.92 -21.10
CA LEU A 58 3.98 3.86 -20.38
C LEU A 58 5.10 3.56 -21.36
N ILE A 59 6.13 4.37 -21.31
CA ILE A 59 7.41 4.17 -21.98
C ILE A 59 8.43 3.88 -20.89
N CYS A 60 8.92 2.64 -20.85
CA CYS A 60 9.93 2.20 -19.89
C CYS A 60 10.92 1.26 -20.56
N ASP A 61 12.21 1.55 -20.40
CA ASP A 61 13.33 0.79 -20.96
C ASP A 61 13.17 0.48 -22.46
N ILE A 62 12.85 -0.78 -22.79
CA ILE A 62 12.67 -1.30 -24.15
C ILE A 62 11.21 -1.55 -24.52
N SER A 63 10.28 -1.12 -23.66
CA SER A 63 8.86 -1.40 -23.78
C SER A 63 8.04 -0.14 -23.97
N PHE A 64 6.97 -0.29 -24.74
CA PHE A 64 5.91 0.68 -24.91
C PHE A 64 4.61 -0.07 -24.67
N THR A 65 3.83 0.38 -23.70
CA THR A 65 2.63 -0.35 -23.27
C THR A 65 1.51 0.62 -22.93
N HIS A 66 0.37 0.42 -23.55
CA HIS A 66 -0.86 1.12 -23.23
C HIS A 66 -1.42 0.65 -21.91
N GLY A 67 -1.98 1.56 -21.13
CA GLY A 67 -2.58 1.23 -19.85
C GLY A 67 -3.39 2.35 -19.24
N THR A 68 -3.83 2.12 -18.01
CA THR A 68 -4.56 3.08 -17.22
C THR A 68 -3.65 3.62 -16.13
N LEU A 69 -3.46 4.94 -16.11
CA LEU A 69 -2.82 5.63 -15.02
C LEU A 69 -3.87 6.16 -14.05
N ALA A 70 -3.84 5.67 -12.81
CA ALA A 70 -4.78 6.03 -11.77
C ALA A 70 -4.07 6.62 -10.55
N MET A 71 -4.80 7.44 -9.80
CA MET A 71 -4.32 8.05 -8.56
C MET A 71 -5.39 7.95 -7.48
N THR A 72 -4.97 7.57 -6.28
CA THR A 72 -5.76 7.61 -5.05
C THR A 72 -5.32 8.82 -4.20
N ARG A 73 -5.68 8.86 -2.92
CA ARG A 73 -5.17 9.91 -2.01
C ARG A 73 -3.67 9.78 -1.76
N ASN A 74 -3.18 8.55 -1.67
CA ASN A 74 -1.84 8.26 -1.12
C ASN A 74 -0.91 7.59 -2.14
N ALA A 75 -1.43 7.20 -3.30
CA ALA A 75 -0.70 6.40 -4.26
C ALA A 75 -1.07 6.71 -5.72
N MET A 76 -0.14 6.32 -6.58
CA MET A 76 -0.26 6.26 -8.02
C MET A 76 -0.18 4.81 -8.47
N LEU A 77 -1.01 4.44 -9.43
CA LEU A 77 -1.10 3.09 -9.97
C LEU A 77 -1.03 3.18 -11.50
N PHE A 78 -0.35 2.23 -12.10
CA PHE A 78 -0.40 1.99 -13.53
C PHE A 78 -0.76 0.53 -13.76
N ASP A 79 -1.71 0.31 -14.65
CA ASP A 79 -2.19 -1.02 -15.03
C ASP A 79 -2.10 -1.14 -16.56
N ALA A 80 -1.22 -2.03 -17.02
CA ALA A 80 -1.01 -2.28 -18.44
C ALA A 80 -2.20 -3.03 -19.05
N ASN A 81 -2.68 -2.56 -20.20
CA ASN A 81 -3.70 -3.25 -20.96
C ASN A 81 -3.11 -4.47 -21.67
N GLU A 82 -3.26 -5.64 -21.06
CA GLU A 82 -2.75 -6.92 -21.61
C GLU A 82 -3.45 -7.34 -22.91
N TYR A 83 -4.61 -6.77 -23.21
CA TYR A 83 -5.35 -7.03 -24.45
C TYR A 83 -4.87 -6.19 -25.63
N ASP A 84 -3.98 -5.22 -25.39
CA ASP A 84 -3.44 -4.37 -26.45
C ASP A 84 -2.43 -5.14 -27.33
N GLU A 85 -2.44 -4.87 -28.63
CA GLU A 85 -1.50 -5.50 -29.56
C GLU A 85 -0.04 -5.19 -29.21
N THR A 86 0.25 -4.01 -28.66
CA THR A 86 1.60 -3.62 -28.24
C THR A 86 2.13 -4.55 -27.15
N PHE A 87 1.29 -4.94 -26.20
CA PHE A 87 1.64 -5.88 -25.13
C PHE A 87 1.86 -7.30 -25.69
N SER A 88 0.98 -7.75 -26.59
CA SER A 88 1.10 -9.07 -27.23
C SER A 88 2.34 -9.22 -28.12
N LYS A 89 2.85 -8.11 -28.67
CA LYS A 89 4.07 -8.08 -29.50
C LYS A 89 5.36 -8.16 -28.68
N ILE A 90 5.29 -7.98 -27.35
CA ILE A 90 6.44 -8.12 -26.46
C ILE A 90 6.85 -9.60 -26.40
N ASN A 91 8.11 -9.88 -26.72
CA ASN A 91 8.64 -11.24 -26.63
C ASN A 91 8.61 -11.72 -25.17
N SER A 92 8.12 -12.94 -24.92
CA SER A 92 8.02 -13.49 -23.55
C SER A 92 9.35 -13.53 -22.79
N LYS A 93 10.49 -13.56 -23.49
CA LYS A 93 11.83 -13.48 -22.87
C LYS A 93 12.17 -12.10 -22.33
N MET A 94 11.41 -11.06 -22.69
CA MET A 94 11.63 -9.67 -22.29
C MET A 94 10.89 -9.29 -21.01
N PHE A 95 9.81 -9.99 -20.63
CA PHE A 95 9.07 -9.71 -19.40
C PHE A 95 9.95 -9.63 -18.13
N PRO A 96 11.01 -10.43 -17.94
CA PRO A 96 11.90 -10.29 -16.79
C PRO A 96 12.67 -8.95 -16.76
N TYR A 97 12.82 -8.29 -17.90
CA TYR A 97 13.54 -7.02 -18.05
C TYR A 97 12.60 -5.82 -18.13
N ILE A 98 11.29 -6.06 -18.27
CA ILE A 98 10.30 -5.00 -18.33
C ILE A 98 9.73 -4.86 -16.91
N GLU A 99 10.11 -3.78 -16.25
CA GLU A 99 9.72 -3.56 -14.88
C GLU A 99 8.42 -2.74 -14.79
N ASN A 100 7.57 -3.07 -13.80
CA ASN A 100 6.44 -2.23 -13.37
C ASN A 100 5.34 -1.96 -14.40
N ILE A 101 5.04 -2.91 -15.28
CA ILE A 101 3.84 -2.86 -16.14
C ILE A 101 2.54 -2.72 -15.35
N HIS A 102 2.53 -3.24 -14.11
CA HIS A 102 1.44 -3.14 -13.14
C HIS A 102 1.93 -2.47 -11.86
N GLY A 103 2.59 -1.32 -12.04
CA GLY A 103 3.27 -0.64 -10.96
C GLY A 103 2.34 0.08 -10.00
N LYS A 104 2.69 0.04 -8.72
CA LYS A 104 2.03 0.75 -7.64
C LYS A 104 3.09 1.51 -6.85
N TRP A 105 2.89 2.81 -6.69
CA TRP A 105 3.86 3.69 -6.02
C TRP A 105 3.17 4.59 -5.03
N HIS A 106 3.73 4.71 -3.84
CA HIS A 106 3.25 5.72 -2.89
C HIS A 106 3.76 7.10 -3.30
N PHE A 107 2.99 8.14 -3.02
CA PHE A 107 3.45 9.51 -3.32
C PHE A 107 4.72 9.91 -2.57
N ASN A 108 4.98 9.30 -1.41
CA ASN A 108 6.21 9.50 -0.65
C ASN A 108 7.47 9.01 -1.39
N GLU A 109 7.31 8.13 -2.39
CA GLU A 109 8.43 7.61 -3.16
C GLU A 109 8.79 8.50 -4.35
N ILE A 110 7.87 9.36 -4.78
CA ILE A 110 8.04 10.29 -5.89
C ILE A 110 8.96 11.42 -5.45
N ARG A 111 10.03 11.64 -6.22
CA ARG A 111 11.03 12.69 -5.98
C ARG A 111 10.77 13.91 -6.84
N GLU A 112 10.48 13.69 -8.11
CA GLU A 112 10.37 14.78 -9.09
C GLU A 112 9.38 14.40 -10.20
N ILE A 113 8.75 15.42 -10.80
CA ILE A 113 7.82 15.29 -11.92
C ILE A 113 8.15 16.35 -12.95
N PHE A 114 8.35 15.93 -14.20
CA PHE A 114 8.67 16.81 -15.32
C PHE A 114 7.66 16.66 -16.44
N SER A 115 7.20 17.78 -17.01
CA SER A 115 6.57 17.76 -18.33
C SER A 115 7.64 17.49 -19.39
N ARG A 116 7.30 16.65 -20.37
CA ARG A 116 8.16 16.24 -21.49
C ARG A 116 7.41 16.39 -22.81
N ARG A 117 8.19 16.50 -23.88
CA ARG A 117 7.64 16.45 -25.24
C ARG A 117 7.69 15.03 -25.78
N TYR A 118 6.57 14.56 -26.33
CA TYR A 118 6.48 13.33 -27.11
C TYR A 118 6.00 13.67 -28.51
N LEU A 119 6.72 13.22 -29.53
CA LEU A 119 6.48 13.57 -30.93
C LEU A 119 6.32 15.08 -31.16
N LEU A 120 7.20 15.87 -30.51
CA LEU A 120 7.21 17.35 -30.52
C LEU A 120 5.99 18.03 -29.87
N GLN A 121 5.09 17.27 -29.25
CA GLN A 121 3.92 17.79 -28.53
C GLN A 121 4.13 17.68 -27.02
N ASP A 122 3.61 18.65 -26.25
CA ASP A 122 3.63 18.64 -24.78
C ASP A 122 2.57 17.67 -24.22
N LYS A 123 2.77 16.39 -24.53
CA LYS A 123 1.85 15.29 -24.23
C LYS A 123 2.47 14.22 -23.33
N ALA A 124 3.63 14.48 -22.74
CA ALA A 124 4.32 13.51 -21.92
C ALA A 124 4.67 14.03 -20.52
N LEU A 125 4.77 13.09 -19.58
CA LEU A 125 5.04 13.31 -18.18
C LEU A 125 6.09 12.31 -17.74
N GLU A 126 7.24 12.78 -17.27
CA GLU A 126 8.26 11.92 -16.67
C GLU A 126 8.22 12.05 -15.15
N ILE A 127 8.11 10.92 -14.47
CA ILE A 127 8.02 10.83 -13.01
C ILE A 127 9.22 10.07 -12.51
N PHE A 128 9.96 10.69 -11.59
CA PHE A 128 11.11 10.10 -10.93
C PHE A 128 10.70 9.60 -9.55
N VAL A 129 10.84 8.29 -9.36
CA VAL A 129 10.62 7.58 -8.12
C VAL A 129 11.99 7.22 -7.53
N SER A 130 12.06 6.94 -6.24
CA SER A 130 13.32 6.79 -5.46
C SER A 130 14.41 5.91 -6.10
N ASN A 131 14.05 4.91 -6.92
CA ASN A 131 14.97 4.00 -7.58
C ASN A 131 14.74 3.85 -9.09
N ARG A 132 13.79 4.57 -9.71
CA ARG A 132 13.32 4.36 -11.09
C ARG A 132 12.74 5.64 -11.69
N ASN A 133 12.66 5.75 -13.01
CA ASN A 133 11.94 6.81 -13.72
C ASN A 133 10.96 6.23 -14.73
N PHE A 134 9.84 6.92 -14.94
CA PHE A 134 8.76 6.47 -15.83
C PHE A 134 8.32 7.61 -16.73
N LEU A 135 8.17 7.36 -18.02
CA LEU A 135 7.65 8.33 -18.99
C LEU A 135 6.24 7.90 -19.43
N TYR A 136 5.24 8.69 -19.05
CA TYR A 136 3.85 8.50 -19.47
C TYR A 136 3.52 9.45 -20.61
N THR A 137 2.87 8.93 -21.64
CA THR A 137 2.46 9.72 -22.80
C THR A 137 0.96 9.61 -23.02
N LYS A 138 0.40 10.67 -23.60
CA LYS A 138 -0.96 10.67 -24.15
C LYS A 138 -0.82 10.54 -25.67
N GLU A 139 -1.53 9.60 -26.28
CA GLU A 139 -1.66 9.55 -27.75
C GLU A 139 -2.36 10.79 -28.32
#